data_AF-T1BVM8-F1
#
_entry.id   AF-T1BVM8-F1
#
_cell.length_a   1.000
_cell.length_b   1.000
_cell.length_c   1.000
_cell.angle_alpha   90.00
_cell.angle_beta   90.00
_cell.angle_gamma   90.00
#
_symmetry.space_group_name_H-M   'P 1'
#
loop_
_entity.id
_entity.type
_entity.pdbx_description
1 polymer ?
#
loop_
_entity_poly.entity_id
_entity_poly.type
_entity_poly.pdbx_seq_one_letter_code
_entity_poly.pdbx_strand_id
1 'polypeptide(L)'
;MIETLIKRDYAKRINKEIHPMQRGIDLIEMVRRVAPEIADPGTTALQEDSLVDIAASRTTMADFMAGQIRTVQQLTGILLKGKLIDKEILPSECPVCGGVRCIKLTSKAGKPYHRCPDCNA
;
A
#
# COMPACT_ATOMS: atom_id res chain seq x y z
N MET A 1 5.99 8.69 -13.00
CA MET A 1 5.84 8.06 -11.66
C MET A 1 5.22 9.03 -10.67
N ILE A 2 5.73 10.25 -10.61
CA ILE A 2 5.21 11.35 -9.78
C ILE A 2 3.72 11.62 -10.03
N GLU A 3 3.31 11.60 -11.30
CA GLU A 3 1.93 11.83 -11.73
C GLU A 3 0.98 10.78 -11.16
N THR A 4 1.43 9.52 -11.05
CA THR A 4 0.68 8.43 -10.44
C THR A 4 0.49 8.65 -8.94
N LEU A 5 1.53 9.13 -8.25
CA LEU A 5 1.45 9.47 -6.82
C LEU A 5 0.43 10.60 -6.57
N ILE A 6 0.41 11.60 -7.45
CA ILE A 6 -0.56 12.70 -7.39
C ILE A 6 -1.98 12.20 -7.70
N LYS A 7 -2.15 11.45 -8.78
CA LYS A 7 -3.46 10.90 -9.18
C LYS A 7 -4.08 9.99 -8.11
N ARG A 8 -3.25 9.31 -7.32
CA ARG A 8 -3.67 8.42 -6.22
C ARG A 8 -3.80 9.13 -4.87
N ASP A 9 -3.60 10.44 -4.83
CA ASP A 9 -3.68 11.25 -3.61
C ASP A 9 -2.69 10.83 -2.51
N TYR A 10 -1.51 10.34 -2.92
CA TYR A 10 -0.38 10.11 -2.01
C TYR A 10 0.51 11.34 -1.87
N ALA A 11 0.51 12.22 -2.87
CA ALA A 11 1.21 13.48 -2.87
C ALA A 11 0.40 14.55 -3.61
N LYS A 12 0.72 15.83 -3.40
CA LYS A 12 0.16 16.95 -4.14
C LYS A 12 1.25 17.91 -4.61
N ARG A 13 1.00 18.61 -5.70
CA ARG A 13 1.86 19.67 -6.19
C ARG A 13 1.35 21.03 -5.72
N ILE A 14 2.18 21.79 -5.01
CA ILE A 14 1.89 23.18 -4.60
C ILE A 14 3.08 24.03 -5.02
N ASN A 15 2.87 25.12 -5.77
CA ASN A 15 3.94 26.05 -6.16
C ASN A 15 5.20 25.37 -6.74
N LYS A 16 5.02 24.32 -7.55
CA LYS A 16 6.08 23.47 -8.15
C LYS A 16 6.79 22.51 -7.18
N GLU A 17 6.48 22.54 -5.89
CA GLU A 17 6.94 21.58 -4.89
C GLU A 17 6.01 20.36 -4.79
N ILE A 18 6.56 19.24 -4.32
CA ILE A 18 5.79 18.00 -4.06
C ILE A 18 5.69 17.83 -2.55
N HIS A 19 4.45 17.83 -2.04
CA HIS A 19 4.17 17.59 -0.64
C HIS A 19 3.46 16.26 -0.46
N PRO A 20 3.80 15.46 0.57
CA PRO A 20 3.07 14.26 0.90
C PRO A 20 1.66 14.62 1.37
N MET A 21 0.69 13.77 1.03
CA MET A 21 -0.67 13.81 1.60
C MET A 21 -0.74 12.85 2.79
N GLN A 22 -1.68 13.06 3.71
CA GLN A 22 -1.82 12.20 4.90
C GLN A 22 -1.93 10.72 4.52
N ARG A 23 -2.70 10.41 3.46
CA ARG A 23 -2.82 9.05 2.93
C ARG A 23 -1.47 8.45 2.51
N GLY A 24 -0.58 9.25 1.91
CA GLY A 24 0.76 8.82 1.53
C GLY A 24 1.66 8.60 2.74
N ILE A 25 1.56 9.46 3.76
CA ILE A 25 2.26 9.34 5.04
C ILE A 25 1.84 8.05 5.74
N ASP A 26 0.54 7.85 5.95
CA ASP A 26 0.00 6.67 6.64
C ASP A 26 0.42 5.37 5.94
N LEU A 27 0.35 5.35 4.60
CA LEU A 27 0.75 4.20 3.80
C LEU A 27 2.23 3.87 3.99
N ILE A 28 3.12 4.85 3.83
CA ILE A 28 4.57 4.57 3.90
C ILE A 28 5.00 4.26 5.33
N GLU A 29 4.38 4.83 6.35
CA GLU A 29 4.64 4.50 7.75
C GLU A 29 4.22 3.06 8.08
N MET A 30 3.03 2.63 7.66
CA MET A 30 2.58 1.25 7.80
C MET A 30 3.56 0.29 7.11
N VAL A 31 3.96 0.58 5.87
CA VAL A 31 4.89 -0.28 5.12
C VAL A 31 6.24 -0.35 5.85
N ARG A 32 6.80 0.78 6.28
CA ARG A 32 8.07 0.82 7.04
C ARG A 32 8.01 0.03 8.34
N ARG A 33 6.84 0.02 9.01
CA ARG A 33 6.64 -0.73 10.25
C ARG A 33 6.56 -2.23 10.04
N VAL A 34 5.86 -2.66 8.99
CA VAL A 34 5.52 -4.08 8.79
C VAL A 34 6.52 -4.80 7.88
N ALA A 35 7.04 -4.12 6.87
CA ALA A 35 8.00 -4.65 5.90
C ALA A 35 8.99 -3.53 5.48
N PRO A 36 9.95 -3.15 6.35
CA PRO A 36 10.86 -2.03 6.09
C PRO A 36 11.68 -2.19 4.81
N GLU A 37 12.05 -3.43 4.49
CA GLU A 37 12.82 -3.79 3.30
C GLU A 37 12.18 -3.33 1.97
N ILE A 38 10.84 -3.29 1.87
CA ILE A 38 10.17 -2.83 0.65
C ILE A 38 9.98 -1.31 0.59
N ALA A 39 10.17 -0.61 1.71
CA ALA A 39 10.21 0.85 1.74
C ALA A 39 11.62 1.41 1.52
N ASP A 40 12.65 0.56 1.53
CA ASP A 40 14.02 0.94 1.27
C ASP A 40 14.26 1.17 -0.24
N PRO A 41 14.71 2.37 -0.67
CA PRO A 41 15.04 2.62 -2.06
C PRO A 41 16.13 1.70 -2.62
N GLY A 42 17.03 1.20 -1.78
CA GLY A 42 18.09 0.26 -2.17
C GLY A 42 17.54 -1.04 -2.73
N THR A 43 16.46 -1.57 -2.14
CA THR A 43 15.75 -2.75 -2.64
C THR A 43 15.25 -2.54 -4.07
N THR A 44 14.69 -1.37 -4.40
CA THR A 44 14.27 -1.06 -5.78
C THR A 44 15.46 -0.93 -6.72
N ALA A 45 16.56 -0.31 -6.29
CA ALA A 45 17.76 -0.16 -7.11
C ALA A 45 18.32 -1.53 -7.55
N LEU A 46 18.40 -2.51 -6.62
CA LEU A 46 18.84 -3.87 -6.93
C LEU A 46 17.94 -4.58 -7.94
N GLN A 47 16.63 -4.30 -7.93
CA GLN A 47 15.70 -4.86 -8.91
C GLN A 47 15.92 -4.25 -10.30
N GLU A 48 16.12 -2.94 -10.38
CA GLU A 48 16.42 -2.27 -11.65
C GLU A 48 17.75 -2.75 -12.23
N ASP A 49 18.79 -2.91 -11.42
CA ASP A 49 20.08 -3.48 -11.84
C ASP A 49 19.91 -4.93 -12.37
N SER A 50 19.08 -5.73 -11.70
CA SER A 50 18.75 -7.08 -12.17
C SER A 50 18.06 -7.06 -13.54
N LEU A 51 17.18 -6.09 -13.80
CA LEU A 51 16.54 -5.93 -15.11
C LEU A 51 17.55 -5.50 -16.19
N VAL A 52 18.53 -4.67 -15.83
CA VAL A 52 19.66 -4.31 -16.71
C VAL A 52 20.50 -5.54 -17.04
N ASP A 53 20.77 -6.41 -16.06
CA ASP A 53 21.50 -7.67 -16.28
C ASP A 53 20.77 -8.62 -17.23
N ILE A 54 19.43 -8.70 -17.13
CA ILE A 54 18.60 -9.48 -18.07
C ILE A 54 18.70 -8.90 -19.48
N ALA A 55 18.59 -7.58 -19.63
CA ALA A 55 18.72 -6.92 -20.93
C ALA A 55 20.10 -7.14 -21.56
N ALA A 56 21.13 -7.28 -20.73
CA ALA A 56 22.50 -7.61 -21.14
C ALA A 56 22.77 -9.11 -21.28
N SER A 57 21.76 -9.98 -21.14
CA SER A 57 21.87 -11.45 -21.20
C SER A 57 22.85 -12.05 -20.16
N ARG A 58 23.08 -11.36 -19.04
CA ARG A 58 23.90 -11.85 -17.92
C ARG A 58 23.13 -12.77 -16.96
N THR A 59 21.81 -12.63 -16.95
CA THR A 59 20.89 -13.49 -16.19
C THR A 59 19.62 -13.69 -17.01
N THR A 60 18.73 -14.58 -16.56
CA THR A 60 17.50 -14.89 -17.28
C THR A 60 16.27 -14.24 -16.63
N MET A 61 15.30 -13.88 -17.45
CA MET A 61 13.99 -13.44 -16.96
C MET A 61 13.31 -14.53 -16.11
N ALA A 62 13.53 -15.81 -16.43
CA ALA A 62 12.95 -16.93 -15.68
C ALA A 62 13.46 -16.97 -14.23
N ASP A 63 14.78 -16.81 -14.03
CA ASP A 63 15.39 -16.82 -12.70
C ASP A 63 14.95 -15.59 -11.88
N PHE A 64 14.90 -14.42 -12.51
CA PHE A 64 14.39 -13.20 -11.89
C PHE A 64 12.94 -13.38 -11.42
N MET A 65 12.05 -13.86 -12.29
CA MET A 65 10.64 -14.07 -11.95
C MET A 65 10.46 -15.13 -10.86
N ALA A 66 11.26 -16.19 -10.86
CA ALA A 66 11.23 -17.18 -9.79
C ALA A 66 11.61 -16.55 -8.42
N GLY A 67 12.57 -15.62 -8.42
CA GLY A 67 12.90 -14.79 -7.26
C GLY A 67 11.73 -13.91 -6.82
N GLN A 68 11.14 -13.16 -7.75
CA GLN A 68 10.01 -12.26 -7.47
C GLN A 68 8.81 -13.01 -6.85
N ILE A 69 8.47 -14.20 -7.35
CA ILE A 69 7.38 -15.01 -6.80
C ILE A 69 7.63 -15.34 -5.32
N ARG A 70 8.84 -15.80 -4.98
CA ARG A 70 9.19 -16.14 -3.59
C ARG A 70 9.12 -14.92 -2.69
N THR A 71 9.68 -13.79 -3.14
CA THR A 71 9.66 -12.53 -2.40
C THR A 71 8.22 -12.05 -2.16
N VAL A 72 7.36 -12.04 -3.18
CA VAL A 72 5.96 -11.62 -3.05
C VAL A 72 5.18 -12.53 -2.10
N GLN A 73 5.39 -13.84 -2.16
CA GLN A 73 4.74 -14.79 -1.23
C GLN A 73 5.14 -14.51 0.23
N GLN A 74 6.43 -14.30 0.48
CA GLN A 74 6.94 -13.97 1.81
C GLN A 74 6.35 -12.64 2.31
N LEU A 75 6.41 -11.58 1.50
CA LEU A 75 5.89 -10.27 1.84
C LEU A 75 4.38 -10.28 2.10
N THR A 76 3.62 -11.01 1.29
CA THR A 76 2.17 -11.18 1.49
C THR A 76 1.91 -11.84 2.84
N GLY A 77 2.68 -12.86 3.20
CA GLY A 77 2.60 -13.51 4.51
C GLY A 77 2.91 -12.56 5.67
N ILE A 78 3.91 -11.69 5.52
CA ILE A 78 4.26 -10.66 6.52
C ILE A 78 3.14 -9.64 6.66
N LEU A 79 2.65 -9.10 5.54
CA LEU A 79 1.59 -8.08 5.52
C LEU A 79 0.27 -8.60 6.10
N LEU A 80 -0.11 -9.85 5.80
CA LEU A 80 -1.33 -10.45 6.35
C LEU A 80 -1.26 -10.68 7.87
N LYS A 81 -0.06 -10.92 8.41
CA LYS A 81 0.17 -11.09 9.85
C LYS A 81 0.42 -9.75 10.56
N GLY A 82 0.83 -8.73 9.83
CA GLY A 82 1.11 -7.41 10.35
C GLY A 82 -0.16 -6.72 10.84
N LYS A 83 -0.06 -5.99 11.97
CA LYS A 83 -1.07 -5.00 12.32
C LYS A 83 -0.95 -3.83 11.35
N LEU A 84 -1.71 -3.88 10.26
CA LEU A 84 -1.69 -2.87 9.19
C LEU A 84 -2.30 -1.53 9.64
N ILE A 85 -3.13 -1.54 10.69
CA ILE A 85 -3.78 -0.34 11.24
C ILE A 85 -3.79 -0.46 12.78
N ASP A 86 -3.44 0.60 13.50
CA ASP A 86 -3.48 0.61 14.99
C ASP A 86 -4.91 0.71 15.54
N LYS A 87 -5.84 1.13 14.68
CA LYS A 87 -7.27 1.18 14.98
C LYS A 87 -7.89 -0.15 14.55
N GLU A 88 -8.39 -0.94 15.50
CA GLU A 88 -9.27 -2.07 15.20
C GLU A 88 -10.48 -1.54 14.45
N ILE A 89 -10.43 -1.65 13.12
CA ILE A 89 -11.58 -1.48 12.26
C ILE A 89 -12.23 -2.85 12.18
N LEU A 90 -13.15 -3.13 13.10
CA LEU A 90 -14.01 -4.30 13.03
C LEU A 90 -14.84 -4.18 11.74
N PRO A 91 -14.61 -5.04 10.74
CA PRO A 91 -15.45 -5.07 9.56
C PRO A 91 -16.85 -5.44 10.01
N SER A 92 -17.83 -4.66 9.56
CA SER A 92 -19.24 -4.91 9.79
C SER A 92 -19.94 -5.05 8.44
N GLU A 93 -21.05 -5.75 8.42
CA GLU A 93 -21.91 -5.80 7.23
C GLU A 93 -22.50 -4.41 6.97
N CYS A 94 -22.42 -3.95 5.72
CA CYS A 94 -23.05 -2.71 5.31
C CYS A 94 -24.58 -2.84 5.40
N PRO A 95 -25.28 -1.94 6.10
CA PRO A 95 -26.75 -1.99 6.15
C PRO A 95 -27.42 -1.63 4.82
N VAL A 96 -26.67 -1.03 3.87
CA VAL A 96 -27.20 -0.62 2.56
C VAL A 96 -27.01 -1.70 1.50
N CYS A 97 -25.81 -2.30 1.42
CA CYS A 97 -25.46 -3.24 0.35
C CYS A 97 -25.07 -4.65 0.82
N GLY A 98 -25.00 -4.91 2.14
CA GLY A 98 -24.54 -6.19 2.70
C GLY A 98 -23.03 -6.45 2.59
N GLY A 99 -22.24 -5.51 2.07
CA GLY A 99 -20.78 -5.67 1.94
C GLY A 99 -20.08 -5.82 3.29
N VAL A 100 -19.22 -6.84 3.42
CA VAL A 100 -18.50 -7.18 4.67
C VAL A 100 -17.35 -6.22 5.01
N ARG A 101 -17.06 -5.25 4.13
CA ARG A 101 -15.98 -4.27 4.28
C ARG A 101 -16.47 -2.93 4.84
N CYS A 102 -17.66 -2.89 5.44
CA CYS A 102 -18.21 -1.66 5.99
C CYS A 102 -17.57 -1.33 7.34
N ILE A 103 -17.17 -0.07 7.49
CA ILE A 103 -16.42 0.40 8.65
C ILE A 103 -17.37 1.22 9.53
N LYS A 104 -17.56 0.82 10.80
CA LYS A 104 -18.21 1.66 11.81
C LYS A 104 -17.22 2.68 12.35
N LEU A 105 -17.60 3.95 12.31
CA LEU A 105 -16.81 5.09 12.75
C LEU A 105 -17.62 5.93 13.75
N THR A 106 -16.91 6.72 14.56
CA THR A 106 -17.52 7.67 15.48
C THR A 106 -17.14 9.07 15.06
N SER A 107 -18.13 9.95 14.88
CA SER A 107 -17.89 11.36 14.56
C SER A 107 -17.28 12.10 15.75
N LYS A 108 -16.71 13.29 15.52
CA LYS A 108 -16.18 14.15 16.59
C LYS A 108 -17.23 14.50 17.65
N ALA A 109 -18.52 14.47 17.29
CA ALA A 109 -19.65 14.69 18.19
C ALA A 109 -20.14 13.41 18.89
N GLY A 110 -19.40 12.29 18.80
CA GLY A 110 -19.77 11.02 19.43
C GLY A 110 -20.83 10.19 18.68
N LYS A 111 -21.40 10.70 17.58
CA LYS A 111 -22.42 9.98 16.81
C LYS A 111 -21.77 8.88 15.95
N PRO A 112 -22.23 7.62 16.02
CA PRO A 112 -21.75 6.56 15.14
C PRO A 112 -22.24 6.78 13.71
N TYR A 113 -21.38 6.51 12.73
CA TYR A 113 -21.70 6.48 11.31
C TYR A 113 -20.97 5.30 10.65
N HIS A 114 -21.36 4.95 9.43
CA HIS A 114 -20.69 3.90 8.66
C HIS A 114 -20.02 4.48 7.42
N ARG A 115 -19.01 3.77 6.93
CA ARG A 115 -18.39 4.05 5.63
C ARG A 115 -18.22 2.74 4.89
N CYS A 116 -18.89 2.60 3.75
CA CYS A 116 -18.82 1.43 2.89
C CYS A 116 -18.04 1.77 1.61
N PRO A 117 -16.89 1.12 1.35
CA PRO A 117 -16.16 1.30 0.10
C PRO A 117 -16.93 0.76 -1.12
N ASP A 118 -17.82 -0.20 -0.93
CA ASP A 118 -18.48 -0.94 -2.01
C ASP A 118 -19.67 -0.18 -2.61
N CYS A 119 -20.44 0.55 -1.79
CA CYS A 119 -21.58 1.37 -2.24
C CYS A 119 -21.42 2.87 -1.97
N ASN A 120 -20.27 3.29 -1.41
CA ASN A 120 -19.94 4.67 -1.08
C ASN A 120 -20.97 5.36 -0.15
N ALA A 121 -21.57 4.57 0.74
CA ALA A 121 -22.50 5.01 1.79
C ALA A 121 -21.80 5.23 3.14
#